data_AF-A0A8X6T5S0-F1
#
_entry.id   AF-A0A8X6T5S0-F1
#
_cell.length_a   1.000
_cell.length_b   1.000
_cell.length_c   1.000
_cell.angle_alpha   90.00
_cell.angle_beta   90.00
_cell.angle_gamma   90.00
#
_symmetry.space_group_name_H-M   'P 1'
#
loop_
_entity.id
_entity.type
_entity.pdbx_description
1 polymer ?
#
loop_
_entity_poly.entity_id
_entity_poly.type
_entity_poly.pdbx_seq_one_letter_code
_entity_poly.pdbx_strand_id
1 'polypeptide(L)'
;MVGKKSGFISLFKTDVGHSILECHCIIHQQALCAKSGLTSLDNVITLVTKIVNLISSQALNKRKFDALLGEVNSVYNGLIMYSNVRWLSRGNVLQRFVDCLEEIRLFLQNESKIEQYPQLMDIMWLLR
;
A
#
# COMPACT_ATOMS: atom_id res chain seq x y z
N MET A 1 -1.05 -19.04 -11.53
CA MET A 1 -1.51 -19.72 -10.30
C MET A 1 -0.94 -21.14 -10.28
N VAL A 2 -0.27 -21.54 -9.18
CA VAL A 2 0.49 -22.80 -9.07
C VAL A 2 -0.18 -23.74 -8.06
N GLY A 3 -1.47 -23.99 -8.21
CA GLY A 3 -2.17 -24.99 -7.43
C GLY A 3 -1.76 -26.41 -7.87
N LYS A 4 -1.35 -27.27 -6.94
CA LYS A 4 -0.92 -28.65 -7.21
C LYS A 4 -1.93 -29.44 -8.06
N LYS A 5 -3.23 -29.23 -7.83
CA LYS A 5 -4.34 -29.92 -8.51
C LYS A 5 -5.15 -29.03 -9.46
N SER A 6 -5.27 -27.73 -9.17
CA SER A 6 -6.14 -26.79 -9.91
C SER A 6 -5.43 -25.55 -10.42
N GLY A 7 -4.09 -25.53 -10.37
CA GLY A 7 -3.29 -24.46 -10.93
C GLY A 7 -3.20 -24.55 -12.44
N PHE A 8 -3.17 -23.39 -13.10
CA PHE A 8 -2.96 -23.27 -14.54
C PHE A 8 -1.76 -24.11 -15.02
N ILE A 9 -0.62 -24.05 -14.32
CA ILE A 9 0.58 -24.82 -14.65
C ILE A 9 0.31 -26.34 -14.62
N SER A 10 -0.38 -26.83 -13.59
CA SER A 10 -0.71 -28.27 -13.48
C SER A 10 -1.67 -28.72 -14.57
N LEU A 11 -2.73 -27.94 -14.84
CA LEU A 11 -3.71 -28.27 -15.88
C LEU A 11 -3.09 -28.21 -17.27
N PHE A 12 -2.27 -27.19 -17.55
CA PHE A 12 -1.59 -27.04 -18.82
C PHE A 12 -0.59 -28.16 -19.07
N LYS A 13 0.16 -28.60 -18.05
CA LYS A 13 1.03 -29.79 -18.13
C LYS A 13 0.26 -31.06 -18.50
N THR A 14 -0.92 -31.26 -17.91
CA THR A 14 -1.77 -32.41 -18.22
C THR A 14 -2.29 -32.35 -19.66
N ASP A 15 -2.62 -31.15 -20.14
CA ASP A 15 -3.13 -30.93 -21.50
C ASP A 15 -2.06 -31.12 -22.58
N VAL A 16 -0.87 -30.51 -22.41
CA VAL A 16 0.22 -30.61 -23.41
C VAL A 16 1.02 -31.91 -23.34
N GLY A 17 0.88 -32.70 -22.28
CA GLY A 17 1.47 -34.05 -22.19
C GLY A 17 3.01 -34.11 -22.08
N HIS A 18 3.69 -32.97 -21.96
CA HIS A 18 5.13 -32.89 -21.77
C HIS A 18 5.52 -31.87 -20.69
N SER A 19 6.77 -31.95 -20.22
CA SER A 19 7.29 -30.95 -19.28
C SER A 19 7.29 -29.56 -19.91
N ILE A 20 6.90 -28.55 -19.12
CA ILE A 20 6.93 -27.14 -19.51
C ILE A 20 7.91 -26.39 -18.60
N LEU A 21 8.57 -25.38 -19.16
CA LEU A 21 9.41 -24.47 -18.38
C LEU A 21 8.49 -23.61 -17.49
N GLU A 22 8.61 -23.78 -16.17
CA GLU A 22 7.87 -22.98 -15.20
C GLU A 22 8.57 -21.64 -15.00
N CYS A 23 8.27 -20.67 -15.84
CA CYS A 23 8.66 -19.29 -15.55
C CYS A 23 7.64 -18.68 -14.59
N HIS A 24 8.05 -18.50 -13.34
CA HIS A 24 7.32 -17.60 -12.46
C HIS A 24 7.48 -16.18 -12.99
N CYS A 25 6.36 -15.44 -13.11
CA CYS A 25 6.46 -14.02 -13.38
C CYS A 25 7.29 -13.39 -12.24
N ILE A 26 8.40 -12.73 -12.58
CA ILE A 26 9.29 -12.09 -11.60
C ILE A 26 8.50 -11.14 -10.69
N ILE A 27 7.47 -10.48 -11.24
CA ILE A 27 6.55 -9.62 -10.49
C ILE A 27 5.80 -10.39 -9.41
N HIS A 28 5.41 -11.65 -9.65
CA HIS A 28 4.74 -12.49 -8.66
C HIS A 28 5.68 -12.97 -7.57
N GLN A 29 6.92 -13.35 -7.92
CA GLN A 29 7.93 -13.75 -6.93
C GLN A 29 8.32 -12.58 -6.04
N GLN A 30 8.59 -11.40 -6.62
CA GLN A 30 8.89 -10.22 -5.84
C GLN A 30 7.71 -9.86 -4.91
N ALA A 31 6.45 -10.11 -5.33
CA ALA A 31 5.27 -9.90 -4.48
C ALA A 31 5.27 -10.79 -3.24
N LEU A 32 5.58 -12.08 -3.45
CA LEU A 32 5.67 -13.06 -2.38
C LEU A 32 6.83 -12.72 -1.45
N CYS A 33 8.01 -12.39 -1.98
CA CYS A 33 9.17 -12.00 -1.19
C CYS A 33 8.90 -10.75 -0.36
N ALA A 34 8.30 -9.71 -0.93
CA ALA A 34 7.93 -8.50 -0.19
C ALA A 34 6.89 -8.80 0.89
N LYS A 35 5.88 -9.63 0.60
CA LYS A 35 4.87 -10.02 1.59
C LYS A 35 5.49 -10.78 2.76
N SER A 36 6.41 -11.72 2.49
CA SER A 36 7.06 -12.53 3.52
C SER A 36 8.15 -11.78 4.29
N GLY A 37 8.87 -10.87 3.62
CA GLY A 37 9.99 -10.13 4.20
C GLY A 37 9.60 -8.92 5.04
N LEU A 38 8.36 -8.42 4.91
CA LEU A 38 7.85 -7.24 5.62
C LEU A 38 6.88 -7.59 6.76
N THR A 39 6.84 -8.85 7.21
CA THR A 39 5.90 -9.30 8.25
C THR A 39 6.06 -8.54 9.57
N SER A 40 7.27 -8.11 9.92
CA SER A 40 7.54 -7.24 11.07
C SER A 40 6.91 -5.84 10.96
N LEU A 41 6.63 -5.38 9.73
CA LEU A 41 6.03 -4.08 9.41
C LEU A 41 4.55 -4.18 9.03
N ASP A 42 3.93 -5.36 9.12
CA ASP A 42 2.53 -5.55 8.70
C ASP A 42 1.56 -4.61 9.43
N ASN A 43 1.80 -4.34 10.71
CA ASN A 43 0.99 -3.39 11.48
C ASN A 43 1.11 -1.96 10.93
N VAL A 44 2.32 -1.54 10.56
CA VAL A 44 2.60 -0.21 9.97
C VAL A 44 1.96 -0.10 8.59
N ILE A 45 2.21 -1.08 7.71
CA ILE A 45 1.64 -1.13 6.36
C ILE A 45 0.11 -1.12 6.41
N THR A 46 -0.48 -1.88 7.34
CA THR A 46 -1.94 -1.95 7.51
C THR A 46 -2.51 -0.60 7.94
N LEU A 47 -1.85 0.08 8.89
CA LEU A 47 -2.27 1.40 9.34
C LEU A 47 -2.18 2.44 8.22
N VAL A 48 -1.02 2.54 7.57
CA VAL A 48 -0.79 3.46 6.45
C VAL A 48 -1.82 3.22 5.35
N THR A 49 -2.05 1.95 4.99
CA THR A 49 -3.06 1.58 3.98
C THR A 49 -4.45 2.07 4.36
N LYS A 50 -4.86 1.92 5.63
CA LYS A 50 -6.17 2.38 6.09
C LYS A 50 -6.32 3.90 5.94
N ILE A 51 -5.32 4.67 6.36
CA ILE A 51 -5.36 6.13 6.29
C ILE A 51 -5.32 6.61 4.82
N VAL A 52 -4.39 6.07 4.03
CA VAL A 52 -4.26 6.41 2.60
C VAL A 52 -5.56 6.10 1.86
N ASN A 53 -6.19 4.96 2.13
CA ASN A 53 -7.45 4.62 1.49
C ASN A 53 -8.59 5.51 1.96
N LEU A 54 -8.67 5.86 3.25
CA LEU A 54 -9.66 6.82 3.76
C LEU A 54 -9.62 8.15 2.99
N ILE A 55 -8.41 8.65 2.73
CA ILE A 55 -8.18 9.92 2.03
C ILE A 55 -8.42 9.74 0.51
N SER A 56 -7.81 8.72 -0.10
CA SER A 56 -7.70 8.61 -1.56
C SER A 56 -8.90 7.94 -2.23
N SER A 57 -9.67 7.11 -1.53
CA SER A 57 -10.81 6.38 -2.11
C SER A 57 -12.10 7.21 -2.17
N GLN A 58 -12.24 8.20 -1.29
CA GLN A 58 -13.42 9.05 -1.25
C GLN A 58 -13.17 10.35 -2.01
N ALA A 59 -13.96 10.62 -3.05
CA ALA A 59 -13.74 11.76 -3.94
C ALA A 59 -13.76 13.12 -3.22
N LEU A 60 -14.51 13.26 -2.14
CA LEU A 60 -14.51 14.47 -1.33
C LEU A 60 -13.22 14.61 -0.52
N ASN A 61 -12.82 13.58 0.22
CA ASN A 61 -11.59 13.59 1.02
C ASN A 61 -10.36 13.81 0.15
N LYS A 62 -10.31 13.16 -1.01
CA LYS A 62 -9.25 13.35 -1.99
C LYS A 62 -9.15 14.82 -2.42
N ARG A 63 -10.25 15.44 -2.83
CA ARG A 63 -10.25 16.86 -3.24
C ARG A 63 -9.84 17.79 -2.10
N LYS A 64 -10.34 17.56 -0.89
CA LYS A 64 -9.96 18.34 0.30
C LYS A 64 -8.46 18.21 0.61
N PHE A 65 -7.92 16.99 0.55
CA PHE A 65 -6.51 16.74 0.79
C PHE A 65 -5.62 17.33 -0.31
N ASP A 66 -5.99 17.15 -1.58
CA ASP A 66 -5.27 17.72 -2.72
C ASP A 66 -5.26 19.27 -2.65
N ALA A 67 -6.36 19.89 -2.17
CA ALA A 67 -6.41 21.33 -1.91
C ALA A 67 -5.47 21.75 -0.76
N LEU A 68 -5.48 21.01 0.35
CA LEU A 68 -4.56 21.24 1.48
C LEU A 68 -3.09 21.18 1.04
N LEU A 69 -2.73 20.18 0.22
CA LEU A 69 -1.38 20.06 -0.33
C LEU A 69 -1.00 21.27 -1.20
N GLY A 70 -1.96 21.81 -1.95
CA GLY A 70 -1.77 23.04 -2.72
C GLY A 70 -1.52 24.26 -1.84
N GLU A 71 -2.24 24.40 -0.73
CA GLU A 71 -2.08 25.52 0.22
C GLU A 71 -0.69 25.56 0.86
N VAL A 72 -0.13 24.39 1.19
CA VAL A 72 1.21 24.28 1.79
C VAL A 72 2.34 24.21 0.75
N ASN A 73 2.05 24.35 -0.54
CA ASN A 73 2.99 24.15 -1.65
C ASN A 73 3.75 22.83 -1.56
N SER A 74 3.05 21.75 -1.22
CA SER A 74 3.65 20.42 -1.12
C SER A 74 4.24 19.99 -2.46
N VAL A 75 5.31 19.19 -2.42
CA VAL A 75 5.91 18.57 -3.61
C VAL A 75 4.92 17.61 -4.30
N TYR A 76 3.97 17.08 -3.54
CA TYR A 76 2.97 16.15 -4.04
C TYR A 76 1.61 16.82 -4.24
N ASN A 77 0.86 16.32 -5.21
CA ASN A 77 -0.51 16.73 -5.53
C ASN A 77 -1.55 15.68 -5.10
N GLY A 78 -1.17 14.81 -4.15
CA GLY A 78 -2.03 13.76 -3.60
C GLY A 78 -1.28 12.49 -3.22
N LEU A 79 -1.95 11.64 -2.46
CA LEU A 79 -1.43 10.33 -2.06
C LEU A 79 -1.58 9.28 -3.16
N ILE A 80 -0.72 8.25 -3.10
CA ILE A 80 -0.81 7.08 -3.97
C ILE A 80 -1.78 6.09 -3.35
N MET A 81 -2.86 5.73 -4.05
CA MET A 81 -3.76 4.68 -3.58
C MET A 81 -3.04 3.33 -3.49
N TYR A 82 -3.16 2.67 -2.36
CA TYR A 82 -2.61 1.33 -2.17
C TYR A 82 -3.58 0.24 -2.64
N SER A 83 -3.07 -0.73 -3.41
CA SER A 83 -3.78 -1.98 -3.67
C SER A 83 -2.83 -3.19 -3.58
N ASN A 84 -3.35 -4.32 -3.11
CA ASN A 84 -2.57 -5.56 -3.00
C ASN A 84 -2.08 -6.11 -4.35
N VAL A 85 -2.74 -5.74 -5.45
CA VAL A 85 -2.34 -6.13 -6.81
C VAL A 85 -1.16 -5.28 -7.29
N ARG A 86 -1.09 -4.00 -6.87
CA ARG A 86 0.00 -3.06 -7.20
C ARG A 86 1.08 -3.02 -6.13
N TRP A 87 1.31 -4.12 -5.41
CA TRP A 87 2.21 -4.19 -4.26
C TRP A 87 3.64 -3.63 -4.49
N LEU A 88 4.12 -3.56 -5.74
CA LEU A 88 5.35 -2.85 -6.13
C LEU A 88 5.36 -1.37 -5.68
N SER A 89 4.19 -0.79 -5.41
CA SER A 89 4.04 0.57 -4.89
C SER A 89 4.09 0.67 -3.37
N ARG A 90 4.27 -0.42 -2.60
CA ARG A 90 4.31 -0.36 -1.12
C ARG A 90 5.34 0.64 -0.60
N GLY A 91 6.57 0.57 -1.12
CA GLY A 91 7.64 1.51 -0.78
C GLY A 91 7.27 2.95 -1.14
N ASN A 92 6.74 3.18 -2.34
CA ASN A 92 6.35 4.53 -2.78
C ASN A 92 5.18 5.11 -1.97
N VAL A 93 4.22 4.27 -1.59
CA VAL A 93 3.10 4.66 -0.73
C VAL A 93 3.63 5.04 0.66
N LEU A 94 4.51 4.22 1.24
CA LEU A 94 5.15 4.53 2.52
C LEU A 94 5.97 5.82 2.46
N GLN A 95 6.83 5.95 1.44
CA GLN A 95 7.66 7.14 1.28
C GLN A 95 6.80 8.40 1.20
N ARG A 96 5.80 8.41 0.32
CA ARG A 96 4.90 9.57 0.19
C ARG A 96 4.07 9.82 1.45
N PHE A 97 3.69 8.76 2.16
CA PHE A 97 2.99 8.90 3.44
C PHE A 97 3.86 9.61 4.47
N VAL A 98 5.15 9.25 4.57
CA VAL A 98 6.11 9.89 5.47
C VAL A 98 6.36 11.34 5.05
N ASP A 99 6.57 11.58 3.75
CA ASP A 99 6.81 12.93 3.23
C ASP A 99 5.62 13.87 3.44
N CYS A 100 4.39 13.34 3.48
CA CYS A 100 3.16 14.10 3.73
C CYS A 100 2.60 13.92 5.16
N LEU A 101 3.41 13.46 6.12
CA LEU A 101 2.91 13.06 7.44
C LEU A 101 2.21 14.21 8.18
N GLU A 102 2.76 15.41 8.10
CA GLU A 102 2.19 16.58 8.77
C GLU A 102 0.88 17.03 8.13
N GLU A 103 0.79 17.00 6.81
CA GLU A 103 -0.45 17.30 6.08
C GLU A 103 -1.52 16.25 6.35
N ILE A 104 -1.13 14.98 6.49
CA ILE A 104 -2.04 13.88 6.88
C ILE A 104 -2.55 14.11 8.29
N ARG A 105 -1.69 14.47 9.25
CA ARG A 105 -2.08 14.80 10.63
C ARG A 105 -3.08 15.97 10.63
N LEU A 106 -2.77 17.04 9.92
CA LEU A 106 -3.62 18.23 9.82
C LEU A 106 -4.97 17.91 9.18
N PHE A 107 -4.98 17.13 8.10
CA PHE A 107 -6.22 16.67 7.47
C PHE A 107 -7.08 15.85 8.42
N LEU A 108 -6.48 14.90 9.14
CA LEU A 108 -7.22 14.07 10.11
C LEU A 108 -7.72 14.86 11.31
N GLN A 109 -7.01 15.91 11.74
CA GLN A 109 -7.48 16.85 12.76
C GLN A 109 -8.71 17.62 12.26
N ASN A 110 -8.67 18.18 11.06
CA ASN A 110 -9.78 18.91 10.46
C ASN A 110 -11.04 18.05 10.25
N GLU A 111 -10.85 16.75 10.00
CA GLU A 111 -11.94 15.79 9.86
C GLU A 111 -12.37 15.14 11.19
N SER A 112 -11.81 15.56 12.33
CA SER A 112 -12.05 15.00 13.67
C SER A 112 -11.81 13.48 13.77
N LYS A 113 -10.79 12.98 13.06
CA LYS A 113 -10.42 11.55 12.98
C LYS A 113 -9.05 11.24 13.56
N ILE A 114 -8.26 12.25 13.97
CA ILE A 114 -6.89 12.06 14.47
C ILE A 114 -6.82 11.12 15.68
N GLU A 115 -7.81 11.16 16.56
CA GLU A 115 -7.89 10.31 17.76
C GLU A 115 -8.01 8.81 17.43
N GLN A 116 -8.46 8.46 16.22
CA GLN A 116 -8.53 7.08 15.74
C GLN A 116 -7.14 6.50 15.39
N TYR A 117 -6.14 7.37 15.26
CA TYR A 117 -4.79 7.03 14.80
C TYR A 117 -3.71 7.57 15.77
N PRO A 118 -3.70 7.15 17.04
CA PRO A 118 -2.76 7.66 18.04
C PRO A 118 -1.29 7.41 17.68
N GLN A 119 -1.02 6.38 16.85
CA GLN A 119 0.33 6.08 16.36
C GLN A 119 0.94 7.25 15.59
N LEU A 120 0.11 8.09 14.96
CA LEU A 120 0.61 9.26 14.26
C LEU A 120 1.14 10.31 15.22
N MET A 121 0.83 10.29 16.52
CA MET A 121 1.36 11.22 17.51
C MET A 121 2.49 10.62 18.36
N ASP A 122 2.71 9.30 18.24
CA ASP A 122 3.73 8.57 18.98
C ASP A 122 5.09 8.66 18.27
N ILE A 123 6.00 9.45 18.85
CA ILE A 123 7.36 9.62 18.34
C ILE A 123 8.12 8.29 18.30
N MET A 124 7.92 7.41 19.28
CA MET A 124 8.60 6.11 19.31
C MET A 124 8.10 5.18 18.21
N TRP A 125 6.83 5.32 17.82
CA TRP A 125 6.28 4.60 16.67
C TRP A 125 6.81 5.14 15.34
N LEU A 126 6.99 6.45 15.22
CA LEU A 126 7.51 7.09 14.00
C LEU A 126 9.01 6.84 13.76
N LEU A 127 9.76 6.51 14.82
CA LEU A 127 11.20 6.23 14.75
C LEU A 127 11.55 4.73 14.54
N ARG A 128 10.54 3.86 14.38
CA ARG A 128 10.71 2.42 14.14
C ARG A 128 10.93 2.08 12.68
#